data_AF-A0A1F6ZCN9-F1
#
_entry.id   AF-A0A1F6ZCN9-F1
#
_cell.length_a   1.000
_cell.length_b   1.000
_cell.length_c   1.000
_cell.angle_alpha   90.00
_cell.angle_beta   90.00
_cell.angle_gamma   90.00
#
_symmetry.space_group_name_H-M   'P 1'
#
loop_
_entity.id
_entity.type
_entity.pdbx_description
1 polymer ?
#
loop_
_entity_poly.entity_id
_entity_poly.type
_entity_poly.pdbx_seq_one_letter_code
_entity_poly.pdbx_strand_id
1 'polypeptide(L)'
;MQKLTYIFIGIVLLLFVLSGLYIRSSESEKQVLRAQLAAQQVPESSSRDLQEEQVEEISSDDTASAAAAPQKPLGKIEGSLSFPSSGIPDTLEICAENSQAQELVCTGEIQKSDDYTYGFGYQLELPPGEYTVYARLPNDPYRAYYSDFVLCGLNASCPSHKPVIVTVVANMTVAHVDPQDWYDTNQ
;
A
#
# COMPACT_ATOMS: atom_id res chain seq x y z
N MET A 1 -44.48 35.67 2.73
CA MET A 1 -44.02 34.33 2.30
C MET A 1 -43.45 34.33 0.88
N GLN A 2 -44.09 34.96 -0.11
CA GLN A 2 -43.64 34.95 -1.52
C GLN A 2 -42.22 35.49 -1.79
N LYS A 3 -41.75 36.51 -1.05
CA LYS A 3 -40.38 37.05 -1.17
C LYS A 3 -39.29 36.04 -0.75
N LEU A 4 -39.58 35.18 0.22
CA LEU A 4 -38.62 34.18 0.72
C LEU A 4 -38.46 33.03 -0.29
N THR A 5 -39.54 32.68 -1.00
CA THR A 5 -39.54 31.66 -2.06
C THR A 5 -38.67 32.05 -3.25
N TYR A 6 -38.71 33.31 -3.69
CA TYR A 6 -37.86 33.78 -4.80
C TYR A 6 -36.36 33.79 -4.44
N ILE A 7 -36.02 34.14 -3.20
CA ILE A 7 -34.63 34.09 -2.72
C ILE A 7 -34.13 32.65 -2.72
N PHE A 8 -34.92 31.70 -2.22
CA PHE A 8 -34.55 30.28 -2.19
C PHE A 8 -34.35 29.71 -3.60
N ILE A 9 -35.25 30.01 -4.54
CA ILE A 9 -35.11 29.59 -5.94
C ILE A 9 -33.85 30.19 -6.57
N GLY A 10 -33.55 31.46 -6.29
CA GLY A 10 -32.33 32.12 -6.77
C GLY A 10 -31.04 31.43 -6.27
N ILE A 11 -31.00 31.04 -4.99
CA ILE A 11 -29.85 30.34 -4.40
C ILE A 11 -29.69 28.96 -5.03
N VAL A 12 -30.77 28.19 -5.21
CA VAL A 12 -30.71 26.85 -5.82
C VAL A 12 -30.21 26.94 -7.27
N LEU A 13 -30.70 27.91 -8.05
CA LEU A 13 -30.22 28.11 -9.43
C LEU A 13 -28.74 28.52 -9.47
N LEU A 14 -28.30 29.39 -8.56
CA LEU A 14 -26.89 29.77 -8.45
C LEU A 14 -26.00 28.55 -8.14
N LEU A 15 -26.41 27.69 -7.20
CA LEU A 15 -25.68 26.48 -6.85
C LEU A 15 -25.59 25.49 -8.03
N PHE A 16 -26.66 25.33 -8.80
CA PHE A 16 -26.64 24.51 -10.02
C PHE A 16 -25.69 25.06 -11.08
N VAL A 17 -25.65 26.38 -11.29
CA VAL A 17 -24.72 27.02 -12.23
C VAL A 17 -23.28 26.85 -11.77
N LEU A 18 -23.00 27.07 -10.48
CA LEU A 18 -21.65 26.90 -9.92
C LEU A 18 -21.19 25.44 -10.00
N SER A 19 -22.06 24.48 -9.73
CA SER A 19 -21.75 23.05 -9.86
C SER A 19 -21.47 22.68 -11.33
N GLY A 20 -22.27 23.17 -12.28
CA GLY A 20 -22.03 22.95 -13.71
C GLY A 20 -20.70 23.54 -14.21
N LEU A 21 -20.32 24.75 -13.73
CA LEU A 21 -19.04 25.35 -14.03
C LEU A 21 -17.87 24.56 -13.43
N TYR A 22 -18.02 24.07 -12.20
CA TYR A 22 -17.01 23.25 -11.53
C TYR A 22 -16.76 21.93 -12.29
N ILE A 23 -17.82 21.22 -12.70
CA ILE A 23 -17.72 19.97 -13.46
C ILE A 23 -16.99 20.21 -14.80
N ARG A 24 -17.30 21.30 -15.51
CA ARG A 24 -16.68 21.63 -16.80
C ARG A 24 -15.18 21.95 -16.67
N SER A 25 -14.77 22.60 -15.57
CA SER A 25 -13.36 22.88 -15.30
C SER A 25 -12.55 21.59 -15.13
N SER A 26 -13.09 20.62 -14.37
CA SER A 26 -12.41 19.34 -14.08
C SER A 26 -12.15 18.49 -15.33
N GLU A 27 -13.06 18.50 -16.29
CA GLU A 27 -12.88 17.75 -17.56
C GLU A 27 -11.72 18.30 -18.41
N SER A 28 -11.44 19.60 -18.32
CA SER A 28 -10.34 20.22 -19.08
C SER A 28 -8.95 19.79 -18.58
N GLU A 29 -8.79 19.67 -17.26
CA GLU A 29 -7.55 19.20 -16.63
C GLU A 29 -7.29 17.74 -16.96
N LYS A 30 -8.33 16.90 -16.95
CA LYS A 30 -8.23 15.49 -17.34
C LYS A 30 -7.82 15.32 -18.80
N GLN A 31 -8.30 16.18 -19.71
CA GLN A 31 -7.88 16.12 -21.12
C GLN A 31 -6.41 16.49 -21.31
N VAL A 32 -5.91 17.52 -20.60
CA VAL A 32 -4.48 17.90 -20.66
C VAL A 32 -3.60 16.77 -20.12
N LEU A 33 -3.97 16.17 -18.99
CA LEU A 33 -3.20 15.08 -18.39
C LEU A 33 -3.17 13.85 -19.31
N ARG A 34 -4.32 13.45 -19.88
CA ARG A 34 -4.38 12.35 -20.86
C ARG A 34 -3.54 12.62 -22.10
N ALA A 35 -3.52 13.85 -22.61
CA ALA A 35 -2.68 14.22 -23.74
C ALA A 35 -1.19 14.13 -23.40
N GLN A 36 -0.79 14.50 -22.18
CA GLN A 36 0.60 14.36 -21.71
C GLN A 36 1.01 12.89 -21.57
N LEU A 37 0.19 12.04 -20.95
CA LEU A 37 0.50 10.61 -20.83
C LEU A 37 0.61 9.92 -22.20
N ALA A 38 -0.29 10.26 -23.14
CA ALA A 38 -0.24 9.71 -24.50
C ALA A 38 1.01 10.16 -25.28
N ALA A 39 1.50 11.39 -25.05
CA ALA A 39 2.72 11.89 -25.67
C ALA A 39 4.00 11.27 -25.09
N GLN A 40 3.95 10.76 -23.85
CA GLN A 40 5.11 10.19 -23.15
C GLN A 40 5.28 8.68 -23.39
N GLN A 41 4.27 8.02 -23.97
CA GLN A 41 4.38 6.66 -24.49
C GLN A 41 5.09 6.65 -25.85
N VAL A 42 6.41 6.89 -25.82
CA VAL A 42 7.31 6.61 -26.95
C VAL A 42 7.48 5.08 -27.05
N PRO A 43 7.40 4.48 -28.25
CA PRO A 43 7.55 3.04 -28.41
C PRO A 43 8.98 2.60 -28.06
N GLU A 44 9.09 1.85 -26.97
CA GLU A 44 10.28 1.08 -26.60
C GLU A 44 10.41 -0.12 -27.55
N SER A 45 10.78 0.14 -28.80
CA SER A 45 11.12 -0.90 -29.78
C SER A 45 12.31 -0.45 -30.62
N SER A 46 13.46 -0.21 -29.98
CA SER A 46 14.71 0.04 -30.72
C SER A 46 15.95 -0.17 -29.86
N SER A 47 16.23 -1.41 -29.49
CA SER A 47 17.59 -1.85 -29.15
C SER A 47 17.65 -3.38 -29.00
N ARG A 48 17.25 -4.06 -30.08
CA ARG A 48 17.66 -5.44 -30.36
C ARG A 48 18.51 -5.37 -31.60
N ASP A 49 19.82 -5.40 -31.41
CA ASP A 49 20.83 -5.97 -32.31
C ASP A 49 22.18 -5.37 -31.92
N LEU A 50 23.04 -6.24 -31.37
CA LEU A 50 24.47 -6.41 -31.67
C LEU A 50 25.02 -7.47 -30.68
N GLN A 51 24.82 -8.75 -31.05
CA GLN A 51 25.81 -9.81 -30.84
C GLN A 51 26.99 -9.50 -31.81
N GLU A 52 28.25 -9.88 -31.67
CA GLU A 52 28.92 -11.02 -31.04
C GLU A 52 30.44 -10.75 -31.19
N GLU A 53 31.29 -11.09 -30.21
CA GLU A 53 32.54 -11.83 -30.47
C GLU A 53 33.21 -12.30 -29.16
N GLN A 54 33.29 -13.64 -29.11
CA GLN A 54 34.09 -14.62 -28.35
C GLN A 54 35.37 -14.12 -27.63
N VAL A 55 35.85 -14.76 -26.55
CA VAL A 55 36.55 -16.06 -26.53
C VAL A 55 36.70 -16.56 -25.06
N GLU A 56 36.37 -17.85 -24.84
CA GLU A 56 36.99 -18.93 -24.01
C GLU A 56 37.94 -18.56 -22.84
N GLU A 57 38.15 -19.32 -21.78
CA GLU A 57 37.77 -20.66 -21.27
C GLU A 57 38.58 -20.78 -19.98
N ILE A 58 37.97 -21.02 -18.80
CA ILE A 58 38.61 -21.86 -17.76
C ILE A 58 37.53 -22.66 -17.05
N SER A 59 37.57 -23.94 -17.38
CA SER A 59 36.94 -25.10 -16.73
C SER A 59 37.44 -25.33 -15.31
N SER A 60 36.53 -25.80 -14.45
CA SER A 60 36.65 -26.75 -13.32
C SER A 60 35.74 -26.27 -12.19
N ASP A 61 34.48 -26.73 -12.21
CA ASP A 61 34.07 -27.96 -11.53
C ASP A 61 34.38 -27.89 -10.03
N ASP A 62 33.46 -27.27 -9.29
CA ASP A 62 33.15 -27.71 -7.94
C ASP A 62 31.63 -27.83 -7.83
N THR A 63 31.17 -28.99 -8.31
CA THR A 63 29.81 -29.48 -8.16
C THR A 63 29.51 -29.72 -6.67
N ALA A 64 29.17 -28.65 -5.95
CA ALA A 64 28.46 -28.74 -4.68
C ALA A 64 26.96 -28.49 -4.93
N SER A 65 26.30 -29.51 -5.48
CA SER A 65 24.84 -29.61 -5.46
C SER A 65 24.41 -29.80 -4.01
N ALA A 66 24.32 -28.68 -3.28
CA ALA A 66 23.54 -28.62 -2.06
C ALA A 66 22.09 -28.90 -2.47
N ALA A 67 21.58 -30.08 -2.12
CA ALA A 67 20.17 -30.40 -2.25
C ALA A 67 19.39 -29.31 -1.50
N ALA A 68 18.80 -28.38 -2.25
CA ALA A 68 17.96 -27.35 -1.69
C ALA A 68 16.81 -28.06 -0.96
N ALA A 69 16.79 -27.92 0.38
CA ALA A 69 15.66 -28.40 1.16
C ALA A 69 14.37 -27.81 0.57
N PRO A 70 13.28 -28.58 0.48
CA PRO A 70 12.03 -28.09 -0.09
C PRO A 70 11.62 -26.82 0.67
N GLN A 71 11.64 -25.68 -0.02
CA GLN A 71 11.15 -24.43 0.55
C GLN A 71 9.66 -24.58 0.80
N LYS A 72 9.23 -24.32 2.03
CA LYS A 72 7.80 -24.33 2.35
C LYS A 72 7.12 -23.23 1.53
N PRO A 73 5.94 -23.50 0.94
CA PRO A 73 5.21 -22.47 0.22
C PRO A 73 4.83 -21.33 1.17
N LEU A 74 5.04 -20.09 0.72
CA LEU A 74 4.74 -18.87 1.46
C LEU A 74 3.28 -18.44 1.24
N GLY A 75 2.73 -17.70 2.19
CA GLY A 75 1.52 -16.89 2.02
C GLY A 75 1.87 -15.40 1.92
N LYS A 76 0.86 -14.56 1.74
CA LYS A 76 1.02 -13.11 1.63
C LYS A 76 0.08 -12.37 2.57
N ILE A 77 0.54 -11.23 3.07
CA ILE A 77 -0.27 -10.21 3.73
C ILE A 77 -0.23 -8.95 2.86
N GLU A 78 -1.38 -8.28 2.71
CA GLU A 78 -1.52 -7.06 1.93
C GLU A 78 -2.46 -6.07 2.63
N GLY A 79 -2.15 -4.78 2.53
CA GLY A 79 -2.98 -3.73 3.12
C GLY A 79 -2.57 -2.32 2.73
N SER A 80 -3.40 -1.35 3.13
CA SER A 80 -3.22 0.08 2.93
C SER A 80 -2.34 0.69 4.02
N LEU A 81 -1.44 1.59 3.63
CA LEU A 81 -0.56 2.32 4.53
C LEU A 81 -1.12 3.70 4.88
N SER A 82 -0.93 4.11 6.12
CA SER A 82 -1.16 5.48 6.58
C SER A 82 0.00 5.95 7.44
N PHE A 83 0.18 7.26 7.55
CA PHE A 83 1.16 7.87 8.44
C PHE A 83 0.59 9.20 8.97
N PRO A 84 0.82 9.61 10.23
CA PRO A 84 0.18 10.78 10.85
C PRO A 84 0.74 12.13 10.35
N SER A 85 1.29 12.17 9.13
CA SER A 85 1.84 13.36 8.49
C SER A 85 1.25 13.51 7.08
N SER A 86 1.61 14.58 6.36
CA SER A 86 1.12 14.83 5.00
C SER A 86 1.69 13.88 3.93
N GLY A 87 2.59 12.95 4.30
CA GLY A 87 3.15 11.97 3.38
C GLY A 87 3.64 10.71 4.10
N ILE A 88 3.86 9.65 3.31
CA ILE A 88 4.48 8.40 3.75
C ILE A 88 6.00 8.55 3.68
N PRO A 89 6.75 8.39 4.79
CA PRO A 89 8.20 8.41 4.75
C PRO A 89 8.78 7.25 3.94
N ASP A 90 9.83 7.50 3.16
CA ASP A 90 10.51 6.45 2.37
C ASP A 90 11.18 5.38 3.25
N THR A 91 11.39 5.67 4.53
CA THR A 91 11.94 4.73 5.51
C THR A 91 10.87 3.95 6.26
N LEU A 92 9.58 4.12 5.95
CA LEU A 92 8.53 3.36 6.63
C LEU A 92 8.66 1.87 6.30
N GLU A 93 8.65 1.03 7.33
CA GLU A 93 8.67 -0.42 7.21
C GLU A 93 7.40 -1.02 7.78
N ILE A 94 6.95 -2.13 7.18
CA ILE A 94 5.87 -2.96 7.69
C ILE A 94 6.50 -4.27 8.14
N CYS A 95 6.25 -4.63 9.39
CA CYS A 95 6.77 -5.83 10.01
C CYS A 95 5.62 -6.76 10.43
N ALA A 96 5.86 -8.05 10.30
CA ALA A 96 5.04 -9.11 10.86
C ALA A 96 5.86 -9.91 11.87
N GLU A 97 5.35 -10.00 13.09
CA GLU A 97 5.99 -10.70 14.21
C GLU A 97 5.19 -11.94 14.58
N ASN A 98 5.83 -13.11 14.52
CA ASN A 98 5.29 -14.36 15.03
C ASN A 98 5.92 -14.67 16.39
N SER A 99 5.15 -14.42 17.45
CA SER A 99 5.62 -14.61 18.82
C SER A 99 5.91 -16.07 19.18
N GLN A 100 5.31 -17.04 18.48
CA GLN A 100 5.53 -18.46 18.74
C GLN A 100 6.84 -18.96 18.11
N ALA A 101 7.15 -18.48 16.90
CA ALA A 101 8.33 -18.87 16.14
C ALA A 101 9.55 -17.96 16.40
N GLN A 102 9.37 -16.86 17.15
CA GLN A 102 10.38 -15.79 17.30
C GLN A 102 10.87 -15.26 15.94
N GLU A 103 9.95 -15.18 14.98
CA GLU A 103 10.24 -14.74 13.62
C GLU A 103 9.73 -13.31 13.44
N LEU A 104 10.58 -12.45 12.89
CA LEU A 104 10.25 -11.09 12.51
C LEU A 104 10.67 -10.90 11.05
N VAL A 105 9.70 -10.56 10.20
CA VAL A 105 9.93 -10.27 8.79
C VAL A 105 9.39 -8.88 8.50
N CYS A 106 10.19 -8.04 7.85
CA CYS A 106 9.80 -6.68 7.51
C CYS A 106 9.99 -6.42 6.01
N THR A 107 9.19 -5.51 5.46
CA THR A 107 9.36 -4.95 4.12
C THR A 107 9.31 -3.43 4.18
N GLY A 108 10.20 -2.78 3.43
CA GLY A 108 10.12 -1.34 3.12
C GLY A 108 9.56 -1.08 1.72
N GLU A 109 9.08 -2.11 1.03
CA GLU A 109 8.54 -1.99 -0.32
C GLU A 109 7.14 -1.39 -0.27
N ILE A 110 7.05 -0.09 -0.58
CA ILE A 110 5.80 0.64 -0.66
C ILE A 110 5.27 0.56 -2.09
N GLN A 111 4.04 0.07 -2.24
CA GLN A 111 3.32 0.02 -3.50
C GLN A 111 2.42 1.25 -3.66
N LYS A 112 2.38 1.81 -4.87
CA LYS A 112 1.50 2.94 -5.20
C LYS A 112 0.41 2.48 -6.16
N SER A 113 -0.84 2.58 -5.74
CA SER A 113 -2.03 2.23 -6.54
C SER A 113 -3.26 2.93 -5.98
N ASP A 114 -4.21 3.29 -6.85
CA ASP A 114 -5.51 3.84 -6.48
C ASP A 114 -6.41 2.80 -5.77
N ASP A 115 -6.03 1.52 -5.77
CA ASP A 115 -6.73 0.45 -5.04
C ASP A 115 -6.53 0.55 -3.52
N TYR A 116 -5.50 1.25 -3.06
CA TYR A 116 -5.21 1.46 -1.65
C TYR A 116 -5.86 2.74 -1.12
N THR A 117 -6.34 2.71 0.12
CA THR A 117 -7.17 3.78 0.73
C THR A 117 -6.57 5.18 0.59
N TYR A 118 -5.24 5.30 0.65
CA TYR A 118 -4.51 6.57 0.55
C TYR A 118 -3.52 6.62 -0.62
N GLY A 119 -3.66 5.71 -1.59
CA GLY A 119 -2.74 5.58 -2.72
C GLY A 119 -1.46 4.80 -2.42
N PHE A 120 -1.27 4.32 -1.18
CA PHE A 120 -0.09 3.60 -0.72
C PHE A 120 -0.49 2.30 -0.03
N GLY A 121 0.18 1.20 -0.38
CA GLY A 121 0.00 -0.11 0.21
C GLY A 121 1.30 -0.88 0.31
N TYR A 122 1.21 -2.12 0.76
CA TYR A 122 2.36 -3.02 0.87
C TYR A 122 1.93 -4.46 0.60
N GLN A 123 2.91 -5.29 0.30
CA GLN A 123 2.76 -6.74 0.30
C GLN A 123 3.94 -7.37 1.03
N LEU A 124 3.67 -8.35 1.88
CA LEU A 124 4.68 -9.07 2.66
C LEU A 124 4.48 -10.57 2.51
N GLU A 125 5.51 -11.27 2.05
CA GLU A 125 5.52 -12.73 1.93
C GLU A 125 6.02 -13.36 3.23
N LEU A 126 5.27 -14.34 3.76
CA LEU A 126 5.51 -14.93 5.07
C LEU A 126 5.31 -16.44 5.03
N PRO A 127 6.05 -17.21 5.84
CA PRO A 127 5.66 -18.59 6.13
C PRO A 127 4.24 -18.65 6.71
N PRO A 128 3.55 -19.79 6.59
CA PRO A 128 2.27 -20.00 7.26
C PRO A 128 2.43 -19.89 8.78
N GLY A 129 1.53 -19.14 9.43
CA GLY A 129 1.64 -18.85 10.85
C GLY A 129 0.66 -17.78 11.32
N GLU A 130 0.79 -17.38 12.59
CA GLU A 130 0.00 -16.33 13.22
C GLU A 130 0.90 -15.14 13.54
N TYR A 131 0.53 -13.96 13.06
CA TYR A 131 1.37 -12.77 13.13
C TYR A 131 0.59 -11.59 13.73
N THR A 132 1.28 -10.77 14.51
CA THR A 132 0.88 -9.37 14.71
C THR A 132 1.59 -8.54 13.64
N VAL A 133 0.87 -7.58 13.05
CA VAL A 133 1.39 -6.77 11.95
C VAL A 133 1.39 -5.31 12.35
N TYR A 134 2.50 -4.61 12.07
CA TYR A 134 2.63 -3.21 12.40
C TYR A 134 3.53 -2.45 11.42
N ALA A 135 3.29 -1.15 11.27
CA ALA A 135 4.19 -0.23 10.60
C ALA A 135 5.11 0.44 11.62
N ARG A 136 6.33 0.81 11.21
CA ARG A 136 7.29 1.53 12.06
C ARG A 136 8.25 2.38 11.22
N LEU A 137 8.88 3.35 11.87
CA LEU A 137 10.10 3.95 11.33
C LEU A 137 11.33 3.29 11.98
N PRO A 138 12.43 3.07 11.22
CA PRO A 138 13.69 2.65 11.78
C PRO A 138 14.14 3.60 12.90
N ASN A 139 14.51 3.02 14.04
CA ASN A 139 14.93 3.75 15.24
C ASN A 139 13.85 4.58 15.95
N ASP A 140 12.58 4.42 15.58
CA ASP A 140 11.44 4.98 16.28
C ASP A 140 10.79 3.89 17.17
N PRO A 141 10.52 4.17 18.47
CA PRO A 141 9.85 3.22 19.34
C PRO A 141 8.37 3.02 19.00
N TYR A 142 7.72 3.96 18.31
CA TYR A 142 6.30 3.91 18.00
C TYR A 142 6.02 2.95 16.83
N ARG A 143 5.01 2.10 17.00
CA ARG A 143 4.48 1.22 15.96
C ARG A 143 3.02 1.54 15.71
N ALA A 144 2.56 1.26 14.49
CA ALA A 144 1.14 1.33 14.16
C ALA A 144 0.63 -0.06 13.88
N TYR A 145 -0.15 -0.61 14.80
CA TYR A 145 -0.63 -1.98 14.68
C TYR A 145 -1.84 -2.08 13.74
N TYR A 146 -1.99 -3.23 13.11
CA TYR A 146 -3.30 -3.70 12.67
C TYR A 146 -4.05 -4.19 13.93
N SER A 147 -5.06 -3.44 14.35
CA SER A 147 -5.68 -3.58 15.67
C SER A 147 -7.21 -3.49 15.62
N ASP A 148 -7.84 -3.78 16.76
CA ASP A 148 -9.28 -3.56 16.96
C ASP A 148 -9.69 -2.11 16.64
N PHE A 149 -8.80 -1.13 16.88
CA PHE A 149 -9.04 0.28 16.57
C PHE A 149 -9.17 0.52 15.06
N VAL A 150 -8.32 -0.13 14.26
CA VAL A 150 -8.40 -0.12 12.80
C VAL A 150 -9.70 -0.78 12.34
N LEU A 151 -10.04 -1.95 12.90
CA LEU A 151 -11.28 -2.66 12.58
C LEU A 151 -12.55 -1.86 12.95
N CYS A 152 -12.45 -0.98 13.94
CA CYS A 152 -13.50 -0.04 14.33
C CYS A 152 -13.54 1.24 13.46
N GLY A 153 -12.72 1.30 12.41
CA GLY A 153 -12.65 2.45 11.51
C GLY A 153 -11.96 3.67 12.12
N LEU A 154 -10.98 3.45 13.00
CA LEU A 154 -10.20 4.50 13.67
C LEU A 154 -11.07 5.46 14.50
N ASN A 155 -12.20 4.97 15.01
CA ASN A 155 -13.14 5.77 15.78
C ASN A 155 -12.63 5.96 17.21
N ALA A 156 -12.56 7.21 17.68
CA ALA A 156 -12.15 7.55 19.04
C ALA A 156 -12.99 6.88 20.16
N SER A 157 -14.20 6.39 19.84
CA SER A 157 -15.05 5.63 20.77
C SER A 157 -14.77 4.12 20.75
N CYS A 158 -13.79 3.65 19.97
CA CYS A 158 -13.41 2.25 19.94
C CYS A 158 -12.92 1.82 21.33
N PRO A 159 -13.42 0.70 21.88
CA PRO A 159 -13.06 0.28 23.23
C PRO A 159 -11.66 -0.37 23.34
N SER A 160 -11.00 -0.66 22.21
CA SER A 160 -9.77 -1.48 22.19
C SER A 160 -8.82 -1.02 21.09
N HIS A 161 -7.52 -1.06 21.41
CA HIS A 161 -6.39 -0.92 20.48
C HIS A 161 -5.59 -2.23 20.36
N LYS A 162 -6.17 -3.35 20.83
CA LYS A 162 -5.44 -4.62 20.88
C LYS A 162 -5.02 -5.06 19.46
N PRO A 163 -3.75 -5.47 19.26
CA PRO A 163 -3.31 -6.04 17.99
C PRO A 163 -4.16 -7.26 17.58
N VAL A 164 -4.51 -7.31 16.31
CA VAL A 164 -5.27 -8.41 15.71
C VAL A 164 -4.28 -9.47 15.21
N ILE A 165 -4.57 -10.73 15.50
CA ILE A 165 -3.80 -11.86 15.00
C ILE A 165 -4.19 -12.14 13.56
N VAL A 166 -3.21 -12.14 12.67
CA VAL A 166 -3.36 -12.43 11.24
C VAL A 166 -2.85 -13.84 10.97
N THR A 167 -3.73 -14.72 10.51
CA THR A 167 -3.38 -16.10 10.13
C THR A 167 -2.97 -16.17 8.66
N VAL A 168 -1.70 -16.47 8.40
CA VAL A 168 -1.16 -16.67 7.05
C VAL A 168 -1.25 -18.14 6.68
N VAL A 169 -1.77 -18.42 5.48
CA VAL A 169 -1.84 -19.76 4.89
C VAL A 169 -1.04 -19.78 3.59
N ALA A 170 -0.36 -20.89 3.33
CA ALA A 170 0.45 -21.06 2.12
C ALA A 170 -0.37 -20.83 0.84
N ASN A 171 0.23 -20.12 -0.11
CA ASN A 171 -0.33 -19.76 -1.42
C ASN A 171 -1.64 -18.94 -1.35
N MET A 172 -1.93 -18.30 -0.21
CA MET A 172 -3.07 -17.40 -0.04
C MET A 172 -2.60 -15.98 0.30
N THR A 173 -3.41 -14.99 -0.06
CA THR A 173 -3.23 -13.61 0.35
C THR A 173 -4.29 -13.25 1.40
N VAL A 174 -3.84 -12.70 2.52
CA VAL A 174 -4.70 -12.05 3.51
C VAL A 174 -4.68 -10.55 3.23
N ALA A 175 -5.79 -10.02 2.74
CA ALA A 175 -5.93 -8.62 2.36
C ALA A 175 -6.51 -7.76 3.50
N HIS A 176 -6.46 -6.44 3.34
CA HIS A 176 -7.01 -5.44 4.27
C HIS A 176 -6.40 -5.51 5.68
N VAL A 177 -5.14 -5.92 5.76
CA VAL A 177 -4.36 -5.87 6.99
C VAL A 177 -3.70 -4.49 7.02
N ASP A 178 -4.41 -3.51 7.55
CA ASP A 178 -4.05 -2.10 7.47
C ASP A 178 -3.37 -1.65 8.79
N PRO A 179 -2.03 -1.62 8.91
CA PRO A 179 -1.33 -1.25 10.15
C PRO A 179 -1.35 0.26 10.37
N GLN A 180 -2.47 0.79 10.89
CA GLN A 180 -2.78 2.22 10.93
C GLN A 180 -3.03 2.77 12.34
N ASP A 181 -2.92 1.94 13.38
CA ASP A 181 -3.13 2.38 14.75
C ASP A 181 -1.90 3.10 15.34
N TRP A 182 -1.67 4.33 14.88
CA TRP A 182 -0.62 5.22 15.40
C TRP A 182 -0.90 5.77 16.81
N TYR A 183 -2.02 5.38 17.44
CA TYR A 183 -2.53 5.95 18.68
C TYR A 183 -2.52 4.97 19.85
N ASP A 184 -2.10 3.73 19.65
CA ASP A 184 -1.90 2.81 20.77
C ASP A 184 -0.79 3.34 21.68
N THR A 185 -1.15 3.65 22.92
CA THR A 185 -0.26 4.20 23.94
C THR A 185 0.29 3.13 24.90
N ASN A 186 -0.10 1.87 24.73
CA ASN A 186 0.30 0.75 25.60
C ASN A 186 1.40 -0.13 24.97
N GLN A 187 2.19 0.43 24.06
CA GLN A 187 3.24 -0.25 23.31
C GLN A 187 4.54 -0.44 24.11
#